data_AF-G5BQ60-F1
#
_entry.id   AF-G5BQ60-F1
#
_cell.length_a   1.000
_cell.length_b   1.000
_cell.length_c   1.000
_cell.angle_alpha   90.00
_cell.angle_beta   90.00
_cell.angle_gamma   90.00
#
_symmetry.space_group_name_H-M   'P 1'
#
loop_
_entity.id
_entity.type
_entity.pdbx_description
1 polymer ?
#
loop_
_entity_poly.entity_id
_entity_poly.type
_entity_poly.pdbx_seq_one_letter_code
_entity_poly.pdbx_strand_id
1 'polypeptide(L)'
;MLPPPAWPLLWLGLVLGSCCADLEAAAQVNSSTDARNVLLIIVDDLRPSLGCYGDKLVKSPNIDQLASHSLLFQNAFAQVCPGNTPP
;
A
#
# COMPACT_ATOMS: atom_id res chain seq x y z
N MET A 1 -54.18 -4.73 -43.18
CA MET A 1 -52.99 -5.45 -42.69
C MET A 1 -51.96 -4.41 -42.27
N LEU A 2 -51.84 -4.15 -40.96
CA LEU A 2 -50.93 -3.16 -40.38
C LEU A 2 -49.93 -3.91 -39.48
N PRO A 3 -48.62 -3.60 -39.50
CA PRO A 3 -47.62 -4.34 -38.73
C PRO A 3 -47.79 -4.14 -37.22
N PRO A 4 -47.45 -5.14 -36.39
CA PRO A 4 -47.60 -5.06 -34.94
C PRO A 4 -46.66 -4.00 -34.33
N PRO A 5 -47.06 -3.36 -33.23
CA PRO A 5 -46.31 -2.25 -32.63
C PRO A 5 -44.99 -2.76 -32.03
N ALA A 6 -43.87 -2.08 -32.34
CA ALA A 6 -42.50 -2.46 -31.96
C ALA A 6 -42.10 -2.09 -30.51
N TRP A 7 -43.07 -1.72 -29.67
CA TRP A 7 -42.86 -1.32 -28.27
C TRP A 7 -42.14 -2.34 -27.37
N PRO A 8 -42.23 -3.68 -27.56
CA PRO A 8 -41.50 -4.64 -26.71
C PRO A 8 -39.99 -4.63 -27.01
N LEU A 9 -39.60 -4.32 -28.25
CA LEU A 9 -38.19 -4.27 -28.67
C LEU A 9 -37.48 -3.03 -28.12
N LEU A 10 -38.20 -1.91 -28.01
CA LEU A 10 -37.71 -0.69 -27.35
C LEU A 10 -37.51 -0.90 -25.84
N TRP A 11 -38.41 -1.61 -25.18
CA TRP A 11 -38.29 -1.95 -23.77
C TRP A 11 -37.12 -2.92 -23.49
N LEU A 12 -36.92 -3.91 -24.35
CA LEU A 12 -35.81 -4.86 -24.23
C LEU A 12 -34.44 -4.17 -24.41
N GLY A 13 -34.35 -3.20 -25.34
CA GLY A 13 -33.14 -2.40 -25.53
C GLY A 13 -32.80 -1.48 -24.36
N LEU A 14 -33.81 -0.95 -23.67
CA LEU A 14 -33.63 -0.05 -22.52
C LEU A 14 -33.19 -0.83 -21.27
N VAL A 15 -33.68 -2.06 -21.08
CA VAL A 15 -33.27 -2.94 -19.98
C VAL A 15 -31.86 -3.51 -20.19
N LEU A 16 -31.48 -3.86 -21.43
CA LEU A 16 -30.08 -4.25 -21.73
C LEU A 16 -29.09 -3.09 -21.64
N GLY A 17 -29.50 -1.87 -21.99
CA GLY A 17 -28.66 -0.67 -21.89
C GLY A 17 -28.35 -0.24 -20.45
N SER A 18 -29.20 -0.61 -19.49
CA SER A 18 -28.99 -0.30 -18.07
C SER A 18 -27.92 -1.17 -17.39
N CYS A 19 -27.43 -2.23 -18.06
CA CYS A 19 -26.39 -3.09 -17.52
C CYS A 19 -24.96 -2.61 -17.85
N CYS A 20 -24.82 -1.64 -18.75
CA CYS A 20 -23.52 -1.13 -19.19
C CYS A 20 -23.10 0.21 -18.57
N ALA A 21 -23.96 0.86 -17.77
CA ALA A 21 -23.68 2.20 -17.24
C ALA A 21 -22.85 2.22 -15.94
N ASP A 22 -22.75 1.10 -15.21
CA ASP A 22 -22.10 1.08 -13.88
C ASP A 22 -20.66 0.55 -13.88
N LEU A 23 -20.06 0.22 -15.04
CA LEU A 23 -18.70 -0.37 -15.07
C LEU A 23 -17.60 0.59 -15.57
N GLU A 24 -17.92 1.84 -15.89
CA GLU A 24 -16.95 2.78 -16.49
C GLU A 24 -16.53 3.93 -15.54
N ALA A 25 -16.57 3.68 -14.23
CA ALA A 25 -16.16 4.65 -13.21
C ALA A 25 -15.01 4.13 -12.33
N ALA A 26 -13.90 3.69 -12.92
CA ALA A 26 -12.67 3.42 -12.18
C ALA A 26 -11.40 3.51 -13.05
N ALA A 27 -11.21 4.57 -13.83
CA ALA A 27 -9.93 4.77 -14.54
C ALA A 27 -9.66 6.25 -14.83
N GLN A 28 -9.67 7.10 -13.80
CA GLN A 28 -9.02 8.41 -13.87
C GLN A 28 -8.03 8.51 -12.72
N VAL A 29 -6.99 7.67 -12.78
CA VAL A 29 -5.78 7.85 -11.99
C VAL A 29 -5.01 8.96 -12.70
N ASN A 30 -5.09 10.19 -12.20
CA ASN A 30 -4.19 11.26 -12.59
C ASN A 30 -2.75 10.79 -12.30
N SER A 31 -2.03 10.36 -13.33
CA SER A 31 -0.64 9.95 -13.25
C SER A 31 0.29 11.17 -13.28
N SER A 32 0.07 12.15 -12.40
CA SER A 32 1.19 12.92 -11.90
C SER A 32 1.96 11.95 -11.00
N THR A 33 2.77 11.10 -11.62
CA THR A 33 3.69 10.20 -10.94
C THR A 33 4.78 11.07 -10.34
N ASP A 34 4.42 11.81 -9.30
CA ASP A 34 5.38 12.50 -8.47
C ASP A 34 6.25 11.42 -7.85
N ALA A 35 7.52 11.42 -8.25
CA ALA A 35 8.50 10.52 -7.71
C ALA A 35 8.51 10.67 -6.19
N ARG A 36 8.41 9.55 -5.48
CA ARG A 36 8.48 9.58 -4.02
C ARG A 36 9.89 9.92 -3.59
N ASN A 37 10.02 10.81 -2.61
CA ASN A 37 11.28 11.05 -1.93
C ASN A 37 11.63 9.85 -1.06
N VAL A 38 12.89 9.44 -1.06
CA VAL A 38 13.41 8.34 -0.24
C VAL A 38 14.36 8.91 0.80
N LEU A 39 14.04 8.71 2.08
CA LEU A 39 14.91 9.03 3.22
C LEU A 39 15.40 7.72 3.84
N LEU A 40 16.71 7.46 3.73
CA LEU A 40 17.37 6.32 4.36
C LEU A 40 18.14 6.80 5.60
N ILE A 41 17.78 6.29 6.77
CA ILE A 41 18.44 6.59 8.04
C ILE A 41 19.18 5.33 8.49
N ILE A 42 20.50 5.44 8.67
CA ILE A 42 21.36 4.35 9.17
C ILE A 42 21.92 4.80 10.52
N VAL A 43 21.83 3.92 11.52
CA VAL A 43 22.35 4.16 12.87
C VAL A 43 23.45 3.15 13.16
N ASP A 44 24.58 3.62 13.68
CA ASP A 44 25.72 2.77 14.01
C ASP A 44 25.48 1.99 15.31
N ASP A 45 25.84 0.71 15.33
CA ASP A 45 25.74 -0.22 16.48
C ASP A 45 24.38 -0.27 17.22
N LEU A 46 23.29 0.18 16.61
CA LEU A 46 21.98 0.19 17.25
C LEU A 46 21.39 -1.22 17.33
N ARG A 47 21.23 -1.72 18.56
CA ARG A 47 20.46 -2.93 18.86
C ARG A 47 18.95 -2.60 18.84
N PRO A 48 18.05 -3.55 18.54
CA PRO A 48 16.59 -3.36 18.66
C PRO A 48 16.09 -3.25 20.12
N SER A 49 16.79 -2.50 20.97
CA SER A 49 16.38 -2.13 22.32
C SER A 49 15.65 -0.79 22.27
N LEU A 50 14.48 -0.76 21.63
CA LEU A 50 13.63 0.42 21.52
C LEU A 50 12.23 0.12 22.05
N GLY A 51 11.47 1.16 22.38
CA GLY A 51 10.08 1.04 22.84
C GLY A 51 9.21 0.24 21.86
N CYS A 52 9.34 0.51 20.57
CA CYS A 52 8.64 -0.21 19.50
C CYS A 52 9.01 -1.70 19.36
N TYR A 53 10.15 -2.13 19.92
CA TYR A 53 10.56 -3.53 20.02
C TYR A 53 10.24 -4.18 21.38
N GLY A 54 9.58 -3.43 22.29
CA GLY A 54 9.13 -3.93 23.60
C GLY A 54 10.04 -3.60 24.78
N ASP A 55 11.11 -2.81 24.57
CA ASP A 55 11.95 -2.33 25.67
C ASP A 55 11.23 -1.24 26.46
N LYS A 56 11.03 -1.44 27.77
CA LYS A 56 10.31 -0.50 28.65
C LYS A 56 11.21 0.56 29.29
N LEU A 57 12.53 0.39 29.22
CA LEU A 57 13.50 1.29 29.85
C LEU A 57 14.00 2.34 28.86
N VAL A 58 14.18 1.95 27.59
CA VAL A 58 14.65 2.85 26.54
C VAL A 58 13.54 3.81 26.12
N LYS A 59 13.85 5.11 26.13
CA LYS A 59 12.94 6.17 25.71
C LYS A 59 13.25 6.56 24.27
N SER A 60 12.42 6.14 23.33
CA SER A 60 12.60 6.39 21.89
C SER A 60 11.35 6.99 21.21
N PRO A 61 10.75 8.08 21.75
CA PRO A 61 9.41 8.53 21.35
C PRO A 61 9.27 8.83 19.84
N ASN A 62 10.29 9.40 19.21
CA ASN A 62 10.26 9.72 17.77
C ASN A 62 10.34 8.45 16.90
N ILE A 63 11.14 7.46 17.30
CA ILE A 63 11.27 6.19 16.56
C ILE A 63 10.01 5.34 16.79
N ASP A 64 9.45 5.37 17.99
CA ASP A 64 8.21 4.68 18.33
C ASP A 64 7.03 5.28 17.54
N GLN A 65 6.97 6.61 17.42
CA GLN A 65 6.01 7.29 16.57
C GLN A 65 6.22 6.96 15.08
N LEU A 66 7.47 6.87 14.60
CA LEU A 66 7.72 6.43 13.23
C LEU A 66 7.22 5.01 13.00
N ALA A 67 7.49 4.11 13.95
CA ALA A 67 7.06 2.71 13.90
C ALA A 67 5.52 2.56 13.90
N SER A 68 4.77 3.43 14.59
CA SER A 68 3.30 3.35 14.60
C SER A 68 2.65 3.66 13.25
N HIS A 69 3.35 4.35 12.35
CA HIS A 69 2.89 4.68 10.99
C HIS A 69 3.61 3.86 9.91
N SER A 70 4.48 2.94 10.31
CA SER A 70 5.36 2.19 9.41
C SER A 70 5.18 0.68 9.56
N LEU A 71 5.81 -0.09 8.68
CA LEU A 71 5.94 -1.53 8.87
C LEU A 71 7.22 -1.83 9.67
N LEU A 72 7.06 -2.41 10.86
CA LEU A 72 8.18 -2.82 11.72
C LEU A 72 8.59 -4.27 11.43
N PHE A 73 9.88 -4.48 11.12
CA PHE A 73 10.45 -5.81 10.97
C PHE A 73 11.01 -6.30 12.31
N GLN A 74 10.38 -7.32 12.89
CA GLN A 74 10.81 -7.92 14.16
C GLN A 74 12.04 -8.82 14.00
N ASN A 75 12.24 -9.37 12.80
CA ASN A 75 13.31 -10.31 12.48
C ASN A 75 14.17 -9.75 11.33
N ALA A 76 14.96 -8.70 11.62
CA ALA A 76 15.91 -8.12 10.68
C ALA A 76 17.35 -8.41 11.15
N PHE A 77 18.17 -9.02 10.28
CA PHE A 77 19.54 -9.43 10.61
C PHE A 77 20.54 -8.79 9.65
N ALA A 78 21.60 -8.20 10.20
CA ALA A 78 22.73 -7.74 9.41
C ALA A 78 23.66 -8.92 9.08
N GLN A 79 24.17 -8.95 7.85
CA GLN A 79 25.24 -9.88 7.49
C GLN A 79 26.53 -9.36 8.13
N VAL A 80 27.06 -10.10 9.10
CA VAL A 80 28.35 -9.80 9.72
C VAL A 80 29.45 -10.31 8.79
N CYS A 81 30.30 -9.40 8.30
CA CYS A 81 31.52 -9.79 7.63
C CYS A 81 32.56 -10.19 8.70
N PRO A 82 33.07 -11.42 8.72
CA PRO A 82 34.12 -11.80 9.65
C PRO A 82 35.39 -11.04 9.26
N GLY A 83 35.71 -9.98 10.00
CA GLY A 83 36.96 -9.26 9.84
C GLY A 83 38.10 -10.10 10.37
N ASN A 84 38.75 -10.88 9.49
CA ASN A 84 40.15 -11.32 9.56
C ASN A 84 40.75 -11.68 10.95
N THR A 85 39.96 -12.26 11.84
CA THR A 85 40.44 -12.97 13.04
C THR A 85 40.85 -14.38 12.64
N PRO A 86 42.12 -14.78 12.85
CA PRO A 86 42.53 -16.16 12.66
C PRO A 86 41.81 -17.09 13.65
N PRO A 87 41.66 -18.38 13.31
CA PRO A 87 40.90 -19.38 14.09
C PRO A 87 41.47 -19.64 15.49
#